data_AF-A0A9D4NMY1-F1
#
_entry.id   AF-A0A9D4NMY1-F1
#
_cell.length_a   1.000
_cell.length_b   1.000
_cell.length_c   1.000
_cell.angle_alpha   90.00
_cell.angle_beta   90.00
_cell.angle_gamma   90.00
#
_symmetry.space_group_name_H-M   'P 1'
#
loop_
_entity.id
_entity.type
_entity.pdbx_description
1 polymer ?
#
loop_
_entity_poly.entity_id
_entity_poly.type
_entity_poly.pdbx_seq_one_letter_code
_entity_poly.pdbx_strand_id
1 'polypeptide(L)'
;MLTQKGSYDLVVNTEHNTSLLTQKGSNGFAVNSEHDTSMLTQKGSNDLTVNTEHNTSMLTQKGNKDLAVNTEHNTSMLTQKGSNDFAVNSEHDTSMLTQKGGYDLDVNTQSTIHPC
;
A
#
# COMPACT_ATOMS: atom_id res chain seq x y z
N MET A 1 0.77 16.50 -2.41
CA MET A 1 1.47 15.87 -1.28
C MET A 1 0.68 16.13 -0.01
N LEU A 2 0.34 15.07 0.75
CA LEU A 2 -0.32 15.16 2.06
C LEU A 2 0.60 14.58 3.12
N THR A 3 0.68 15.25 4.28
CA THR A 3 1.40 14.74 5.45
C THR A 3 0.57 14.93 6.69
N GLN A 4 0.30 13.84 7.41
CA GLN A 4 -0.51 13.86 8.61
C GLN A 4 0.21 13.10 9.75
N LYS A 5 0.03 13.61 10.96
CA LYS A 5 0.56 13.04 12.21
C LYS A 5 -0.58 12.88 13.20
N GLY A 6 -0.74 11.68 13.75
CA GLY A 6 -1.72 11.37 14.78
C GLY A 6 -3.16 11.55 14.31
N SER A 7 -3.77 10.45 13.87
CA SER A 7 -5.23 10.36 13.72
C SER A 7 -5.72 9.11 14.46
N TYR A 8 -6.99 9.09 14.86
CA TYR A 8 -7.61 7.83 15.25
C TYR A 8 -7.83 7.00 13.98
N ASP A 9 -8.62 7.54 13.05
CA ASP A 9 -8.80 6.98 11.71
C ASP A 9 -8.57 8.06 10.66
N LEU A 10 -7.94 7.70 9.55
CA LEU A 10 -7.75 8.60 8.41
C LEU A 10 -8.17 7.88 7.14
N VAL A 11 -8.97 8.55 6.31
CA VAL A 11 -9.30 8.10 4.96
C VAL A 11 -8.82 9.16 3.98
N VAL A 12 -8.05 8.75 2.98
CA VAL A 12 -7.58 9.64 1.92
C VAL A 12 -8.08 9.10 0.58
N ASN A 13 -8.83 9.92 -0.13
CA ASN A 13 -9.25 9.68 -1.51
C ASN A 13 -8.57 10.70 -2.41
N THR A 14 -7.83 10.27 -3.42
CA THR A 14 -7.17 11.18 -4.36
C THR A 14 -7.27 10.70 -5.80
N GLU A 15 -7.54 11.63 -6.72
CA GLU A 15 -7.59 11.43 -8.18
C GLU A 15 -6.70 12.50 -8.85
N HIS A 16 -5.52 12.11 -9.34
CA HIS A 16 -4.46 13.01 -9.87
C HIS A 16 -3.43 12.19 -10.67
N ASN A 17 -2.48 12.78 -11.41
CA ASN A 17 -1.44 11.96 -12.06
C ASN A 17 -0.39 11.44 -11.07
N THR A 18 -0.18 12.14 -9.95
CA THR A 18 0.82 11.74 -8.95
C THR A 18 0.36 12.06 -7.54
N SER A 19 0.48 11.09 -6.64
CA SER A 19 0.18 11.27 -5.22
C SER A 19 1.35 10.86 -4.33
N LEU A 20 1.57 11.66 -3.28
CA LEU A 20 2.56 11.40 -2.25
C LEU A 20 1.90 11.62 -0.89
N LEU A 21 1.81 10.53 -0.12
CA LEU A 21 1.14 10.48 1.17
C LEU A 21 2.11 10.01 2.25
N THR A 22 2.16 10.73 3.37
CA THR A 22 2.95 10.33 4.54
C THR A 22 2.12 10.41 5.81
N GLN A 23 1.91 9.27 6.47
CA GLN A 23 1.17 9.18 7.73
C GLN A 23 2.07 8.66 8.87
N LYS A 24 1.99 9.30 10.03
CA LYS A 24 2.68 8.87 11.26
C LYS A 24 1.68 8.73 12.41
N GLY A 25 1.46 7.51 12.90
CA GLY A 25 0.53 7.26 14.00
C GLY A 25 -0.93 7.27 13.55
N SER A 26 -1.54 6.10 13.46
CA SER A 26 -2.99 5.92 13.28
C SER A 26 -3.47 4.64 13.98
N ASN A 27 -4.75 4.54 14.33
CA ASN A 27 -5.34 3.23 14.61
C ASN A 27 -5.70 2.58 13.28
N GLY A 28 -6.54 3.24 12.48
CA GLY A 28 -6.85 2.87 11.10
C GLY A 28 -6.37 3.91 10.08
N PHE A 29 -5.85 3.44 8.96
CA PHE A 29 -5.61 4.29 7.80
C PHE A 29 -6.08 3.58 6.54
N ALA A 30 -6.89 4.27 5.75
CA ALA A 30 -7.35 3.78 4.47
C ALA A 30 -6.96 4.78 3.38
N VAL A 31 -6.43 4.26 2.28
CA VAL A 31 -6.12 5.04 1.08
C VAL A 31 -6.86 4.42 -0.08
N ASN A 32 -7.66 5.22 -0.78
CA ASN A 32 -8.21 4.88 -2.08
C ASN A 32 -7.72 5.87 -3.13
N SER A 33 -7.22 5.39 -4.25
CA SER A 33 -6.49 6.26 -5.16
C SER A 33 -6.51 5.78 -6.60
N GLU A 34 -6.72 6.72 -7.53
CA GLU A 34 -6.62 6.53 -8.99
C GLU A 34 -5.62 7.54 -9.58
N HIS A 35 -4.47 7.06 -10.09
CA HIS A 35 -3.26 7.84 -10.42
C HIS A 35 -2.33 7.11 -11.39
N ASP A 36 -1.47 7.84 -12.12
CA ASP A 36 -0.37 7.18 -12.84
C ASP A 36 0.72 6.69 -11.86
N THR A 37 1.02 7.47 -10.83
CA THR A 37 2.08 7.13 -9.86
C THR A 37 1.68 7.48 -8.43
N SER A 38 1.86 6.54 -7.51
CA SER A 38 1.59 6.75 -6.08
C SER A 38 2.78 6.34 -5.21
N MET A 39 3.05 7.17 -4.20
CA MET A 39 4.01 6.86 -3.13
C MET A 39 3.34 7.03 -1.77
N LEU A 40 3.29 5.94 -1.01
CA LEU A 40 2.69 5.91 0.32
C LEU A 40 3.74 5.48 1.36
N THR A 41 3.94 6.33 2.37
CA THR A 41 4.80 6.01 3.52
C THR A 41 4.00 6.06 4.80
N GLN A 42 3.94 4.95 5.53
CA GLN A 42 3.28 4.90 6.83
C GLN A 42 4.22 4.40 7.92
N LYS A 43 4.12 5.04 9.10
CA LYS A 43 4.84 4.61 10.30
C LYS A 43 3.88 4.54 11.50
N GLY A 44 3.69 3.33 12.01
CA GLY A 44 2.91 3.05 13.22
C GLY A 44 1.40 3.18 13.02
N SER A 45 0.79 2.13 12.48
CA SER A 45 -0.66 1.90 12.48
C SER A 45 -1.01 0.67 13.31
N ASN A 46 -2.27 0.49 13.72
CA ASN A 46 -2.72 -0.88 13.94
C ASN A 46 -3.04 -1.50 12.59
N ASP A 47 -3.88 -0.82 11.80
CA ASP A 47 -4.43 -1.35 10.56
C ASP A 47 -4.15 -0.39 9.41
N LEU A 48 -3.76 -0.92 8.25
CA LEU A 48 -3.69 -0.19 6.99
C LEU A 48 -4.44 -0.96 5.90
N THR A 49 -5.30 -0.26 5.18
CA THR A 49 -5.89 -0.72 3.92
C THR A 49 -5.49 0.22 2.78
N VAL A 50 -4.96 -0.33 1.71
CA VAL A 50 -4.60 0.43 0.51
C VAL A 50 -5.31 -0.19 -0.68
N ASN A 51 -6.17 0.58 -1.33
CA ASN A 51 -6.80 0.24 -2.59
C ASN A 51 -6.32 1.23 -3.64
N THR A 52 -5.65 0.73 -4.68
CA THR A 52 -5.14 1.63 -5.73
C THR A 52 -5.25 1.04 -7.13
N GLU A 53 -5.61 1.89 -8.09
CA GLU A 53 -5.63 1.60 -9.54
C GLU A 53 -4.69 2.57 -10.27
N HIS A 54 -3.52 2.10 -10.71
CA HIS A 54 -2.36 2.92 -11.11
C HIS A 54 -1.39 2.26 -12.09
N ASN A 55 -0.55 3.04 -12.78
CA ASN A 55 0.56 2.46 -13.55
C ASN A 55 1.74 2.02 -12.65
N THR A 56 2.07 2.79 -11.62
CA THR A 56 3.17 2.46 -10.70
C THR A 56 2.86 2.83 -9.25
N SER A 57 3.10 1.90 -8.32
CA SER A 57 2.90 2.11 -6.88
C SER A 57 4.13 1.75 -6.06
N MET A 58 4.47 2.61 -5.08
CA MET A 58 5.47 2.32 -4.05
C MET A 58 4.88 2.53 -2.66
N LEU A 59 4.90 1.47 -1.86
CA LEU A 59 4.38 1.49 -0.50
C LEU A 59 5.45 1.03 0.49
N THR A 60 5.79 1.91 1.43
CA THR A 60 6.77 1.65 2.50
C THR A 60 6.13 1.77 3.86
N GLN A 61 6.30 0.73 4.69
CA GLN A 61 5.64 0.63 5.99
C GLN A 61 6.54 0.14 7.10
N LYS A 62 6.28 0.65 8.31
CA LYS A 62 7.02 0.28 9.51
C LYS A 62 6.13 0.24 10.75
N GLY A 63 6.05 -0.93 11.37
CA GLY A 63 5.45 -1.14 12.68
C GLY A 63 3.92 -1.12 12.68
N ASN A 64 3.29 -1.76 11.70
CA ASN A 64 1.83 -1.93 11.66
C ASN A 64 1.45 -3.32 12.17
N LYS A 65 0.29 -3.55 12.77
CA LYS A 65 -0.12 -4.93 13.08
C LYS A 65 -0.60 -5.64 11.82
N ASP A 66 -1.57 -5.03 11.16
CA ASP A 66 -2.30 -5.64 10.06
C ASP A 66 -2.23 -4.76 8.82
N LEU A 67 -2.08 -5.39 7.66
CA LEU A 67 -1.97 -4.71 6.39
C LEU A 67 -2.68 -5.49 5.29
N ALA A 68 -3.64 -4.83 4.65
CA ALA A 68 -4.29 -5.28 3.44
C ALA A 68 -3.97 -4.32 2.28
N VAL A 69 -3.49 -4.86 1.17
CA VAL A 69 -3.16 -4.10 -0.04
C VAL A 69 -3.90 -4.75 -1.19
N ASN A 70 -4.78 -4.01 -1.86
CA ASN A 70 -5.41 -4.42 -3.09
C ASN A 70 -5.03 -3.46 -4.21
N THR A 71 -4.43 -3.98 -5.28
CA THR A 71 -3.81 -3.12 -6.29
C THR A 71 -3.96 -3.69 -7.70
N GLU A 72 -4.37 -2.86 -8.65
CA GLU A 72 -4.42 -3.18 -10.08
C GLU A 72 -3.47 -2.25 -10.85
N HIS A 73 -2.30 -2.75 -11.25
CA HIS A 73 -1.16 -1.94 -11.73
C HIS A 73 -0.22 -2.62 -12.72
N ASN A 74 0.55 -1.86 -13.50
CA ASN A 74 1.67 -2.45 -14.27
C ASN A 74 2.87 -2.78 -13.37
N THR A 75 3.19 -1.95 -12.38
CA THR A 75 4.34 -2.18 -11.48
C THR A 75 4.06 -1.80 -10.04
N SER A 76 4.39 -2.69 -9.09
CA SER A 76 4.25 -2.43 -7.66
C SER A 76 5.51 -2.80 -6.87
N MET A 77 5.91 -1.93 -5.94
CA MET A 77 6.94 -2.22 -4.93
C MET A 77 6.39 -2.04 -3.52
N LEU A 78 6.46 -3.11 -2.75
CA LEU A 78 5.95 -3.17 -1.38
C LEU A 78 7.10 -3.47 -0.43
N THR A 79 7.37 -2.56 0.51
CA THR A 79 8.37 -2.75 1.56
C THR A 79 7.72 -2.64 2.93
N GLN A 80 7.82 -3.72 3.72
CA GLN A 80 7.24 -3.79 5.05
C GLN A 80 8.31 -4.15 6.10
N LYS A 81 8.21 -3.52 7.27
CA LYS A 81 9.05 -3.85 8.43
C LYS A 81 8.24 -3.96 9.71
N GLY A 82 8.18 -5.17 10.27
CA GLY A 82 7.64 -5.44 11.61
C GLY A 82 6.13 -5.37 11.66
N SER A 83 5.46 -6.17 10.83
CA SER A 83 4.01 -6.36 10.89
C SER A 83 3.63 -7.80 11.11
N ASN A 84 2.50 -8.03 11.77
CA ASN A 84 2.11 -9.36 12.21
C ASN A 84 1.44 -10.10 11.06
N ASP A 85 0.44 -9.46 10.46
CA ASP A 85 -0.41 -10.05 9.43
C ASP A 85 -0.39 -9.18 8.17
N PHE A 86 -0.18 -9.82 7.02
CA PHE A 86 -0.03 -9.14 5.74
C PHE A 86 -0.74 -9.89 4.63
N ALA A 87 -1.66 -9.22 3.97
CA ALA A 87 -2.36 -9.70 2.79
C ALA A 87 -2.14 -8.73 1.61
N VAL A 88 -1.66 -9.26 0.49
CA VAL A 88 -1.57 -8.55 -0.78
C VAL A 88 -2.39 -9.28 -1.82
N ASN A 89 -3.35 -8.57 -2.41
CA ASN A 89 -4.00 -8.96 -3.64
C ASN A 89 -3.59 -7.98 -4.74
N SER A 90 -3.11 -8.51 -5.85
CA SER A 90 -2.42 -7.69 -6.83
C SER A 90 -2.58 -8.26 -8.23
N GLU A 91 -3.09 -7.45 -9.16
CA GLU A 91 -3.19 -7.79 -10.58
C GLU A 91 -2.18 -6.96 -11.37
N HIS A 92 -1.01 -7.55 -11.69
CA HIS A 92 0.13 -6.81 -12.25
C HIS A 92 0.99 -7.52 -13.31
N ASP A 93 1.64 -6.72 -14.16
CA ASP A 93 2.75 -7.20 -15.00
C ASP A 93 4.02 -7.48 -14.18
N THR A 94 4.31 -6.67 -13.15
CA THR A 94 5.51 -6.85 -12.30
C THR A 94 5.27 -6.43 -10.85
N SER A 95 5.63 -7.29 -9.89
CA SER A 95 5.53 -7.01 -8.45
C SER A 95 6.83 -7.34 -7.72
N MET A 96 7.23 -6.49 -6.77
CA MET A 96 8.32 -6.78 -5.84
C MET A 96 7.85 -6.58 -4.40
N LEU A 97 7.98 -7.62 -3.58
CA LEU A 97 7.65 -7.59 -2.16
C LEU A 97 8.89 -7.84 -1.32
N THR A 98 9.12 -6.97 -0.34
CA THR A 98 10.15 -7.14 0.69
C THR A 98 9.53 -7.03 2.07
N GLN A 99 9.51 -8.14 2.82
CA GLN A 99 9.10 -8.17 4.23
C GLN A 99 10.32 -8.36 5.12
N LYS A 100 10.44 -7.53 6.17
CA LYS A 100 11.46 -7.67 7.20
C LYS A 100 10.84 -7.73 8.59
N GLY A 101 10.68 -8.96 9.08
CA GLY A 101 10.01 -9.27 10.35
C GLY A 101 8.49 -9.29 10.21
N GLY A 102 7.87 -10.28 10.87
CA GLY A 102 6.44 -10.57 10.82
C GLY A 102 6.17 -12.05 11.03
N TYR A 103 4.89 -12.45 11.04
CA TYR A 103 4.49 -13.83 11.33
C TYR A 103 3.70 -14.47 10.20
N ASP A 104 2.81 -13.71 9.55
CA ASP A 104 1.93 -14.21 8.49
C ASP A 104 2.01 -13.34 7.22
N LEU A 105 2.03 -14.01 6.06
CA LEU A 105 2.22 -13.43 4.73
C LEU A 105 1.36 -14.20 3.73
N ASP A 106 0.25 -13.59 3.32
CA ASP A 106 -0.58 -14.03 2.21
C ASP A 106 -0.39 -13.11 1.00
N VAL A 107 -0.01 -13.69 -0.14
CA VAL A 107 0.24 -12.95 -1.38
C VAL A 107 -0.47 -13.66 -2.52
N ASN A 108 -1.50 -13.02 -3.03
CA ASN A 108 -2.16 -13.39 -4.27
C ASN A 108 -1.79 -12.38 -5.36
N THR A 109 -0.89 -12.78 -6.25
CA THR A 109 -0.53 -11.98 -7.43
C THR A 109 -1.00 -12.67 -8.70
N GLN A 110 -1.90 -12.04 -9.43
CA GLN A 110 -2.27 -12.45 -10.78
C GLN A 110 -1.52 -11.59 -11.79
N SER A 111 -0.87 -12.23 -12.77
CA SER A 111 -0.22 -11.51 -13.87
C SER A 111 -1.06 -11.64 -15.12
N THR A 112 -1.72 -10.56 -15.51
CA THR A 112 -2.43 -10.46 -16.78
C THR A 112 -1.42 -10.05 -17.85
N ILE A 113 -0.86 -11.03 -18.57
CA ILE A 113 -0.11 -10.72 -19.78
C ILE A 113 -1.11 -10.12 -20.78
N HIS A 114 -1.10 -8.80 -20.97
CA HIS A 114 -1.88 -8.18 -22.04
C HIS A 114 -1.27 -8.60 -23.40
N PRO A 115 -1.96 -9.41 -24.23
CA PRO A 115 -1.45 -9.72 -25.56
C PRO A 115 -1.48 -8.44 -26.42
N CYS A 116 -0.35 -8.09 -27.04
CA CYS A 116 -0.30 -7.13 -28.15
C CYS A 116 -1.08 -7.63 -29.37
#